data_AF-V8N9R6-F1
#
_entry.id   AF-V8N9R6-F1
#
_cell.length_a   1.000
_cell.length_b   1.000
_cell.length_c   1.000
_cell.angle_alpha   90.00
_cell.angle_beta   90.00
_cell.angle_gamma   90.00
#
_symmetry.space_group_name_H-M   'P 1'
#
loop_
_entity.id
_entity.type
_entity.pdbx_description
1 polymer ?
#
loop_
_entity_poly.entity_id
_entity_poly.type
_entity_poly.pdbx_seq_one_letter_code
_entity_poly.pdbx_strand_id
1 'polypeptide(L)'
;NCVDIGLGSCNDVSYSKTAYPNLLDQKTRETIEYSSEYVLVSVLHNLLQGECNPDLRLLSCSIMAPKCENGVVVKPCRRVCESLRKNCLPAFDAIEMAWPYFLDCDRFFVDEMAILPYLQLHLGWMLKEEISSLPWKDPIS
;
A
#
# COMPACT_ATOMS: atom_id res chain seq x y z
N ASN A 1 7.91 2.53 -14.22
CA ASN A 1 6.66 2.68 -15.00
C ASN A 1 5.54 1.91 -14.33
N CYS A 2 4.34 2.50 -14.28
CA CYS A 2 3.15 1.81 -13.79
C CYS A 2 2.57 0.88 -14.88
N VAL A 3 1.88 -0.17 -14.46
CA VAL A 3 1.24 -1.21 -15.30
C VAL A 3 -0.15 -1.50 -14.79
N ASP A 4 -1.01 -2.15 -15.59
CA ASP A 4 -2.34 -2.56 -15.12
C ASP A 4 -2.25 -3.71 -14.10
N ILE A 5 -3.14 -3.72 -13.11
CA ILE A 5 -3.12 -4.68 -11.98
C ILE A 5 -3.16 -6.13 -12.46
N GLY A 6 -4.08 -6.46 -13.37
CA GLY A 6 -4.21 -7.80 -13.96
C GLY A 6 -4.54 -8.95 -12.98
N LEU A 7 -4.49 -8.75 -11.67
CA LEU A 7 -4.78 -9.78 -10.66
C LEU A 7 -6.28 -9.94 -10.43
N GLY A 8 -6.81 -11.13 -10.71
CA GLY A 8 -8.24 -11.45 -10.58
C GLY A 8 -8.85 -11.10 -9.23
N SER A 9 -8.14 -11.40 -8.13
CA SER A 9 -8.60 -11.11 -6.75
C SER A 9 -8.60 -9.62 -6.38
N CYS A 10 -8.05 -8.75 -7.23
CA CYS A 10 -7.88 -7.32 -6.98
C CYS A 10 -8.57 -6.42 -8.02
N ASN A 11 -9.52 -6.95 -8.79
CA ASN A 11 -10.15 -6.22 -9.90
C ASN A 11 -11.08 -5.06 -9.48
N ASP A 12 -11.50 -5.00 -8.23
CA ASP A 12 -12.48 -4.04 -7.70
C ASP A 12 -11.87 -3.05 -6.69
N VAL A 13 -10.54 -2.96 -6.63
CA VAL A 13 -9.87 -1.85 -5.93
C VAL A 13 -10.16 -0.52 -6.65
N SER A 14 -10.04 0.59 -5.94
CA SER A 14 -10.40 1.93 -6.47
C SER A 14 -9.40 2.53 -7.46
N TYR A 15 -8.39 1.77 -7.89
CA TYR A 15 -7.32 2.21 -8.79
C TYR A 15 -7.00 1.11 -9.80
N SER A 16 -6.47 1.49 -10.98
CA SER A 16 -6.21 0.56 -12.08
C SER A 16 -4.73 0.24 -12.31
N LYS A 17 -3.83 1.04 -11.75
CA LYS A 17 -2.39 0.96 -12.00
C LYS A 17 -1.60 0.52 -10.77
N THR A 18 -0.68 -0.41 -10.98
CA THR A 18 0.31 -0.93 -10.01
C THR A 18 1.74 -0.77 -10.56
N ALA A 19 2.75 -1.17 -9.80
CA ALA A 19 4.12 -1.32 -10.28
C ALA A 19 4.78 -2.58 -9.69
N TYR A 20 5.82 -3.02 -10.39
CA TYR A 20 6.73 -4.07 -9.95
C TYR A 20 8.11 -3.48 -9.60
N PRO A 21 8.82 -4.03 -8.61
CA PRO A 21 8.34 -5.06 -7.68
C PRO A 21 7.23 -4.52 -6.75
N ASN A 22 6.36 -5.41 -6.26
CA ASN A 22 5.38 -5.03 -5.23
C ASN A 22 6.03 -4.96 -3.84
N LEU A 23 5.24 -4.76 -2.78
CA LEU A 23 5.78 -4.59 -1.43
C LEU A 23 6.41 -5.88 -0.86
N LEU A 24 6.10 -7.05 -1.45
CA LEU A 24 6.69 -8.36 -1.13
C LEU A 24 7.91 -8.70 -1.99
N ASP A 25 8.44 -7.74 -2.76
CA ASP A 25 9.53 -7.93 -3.73
C ASP A 25 9.22 -8.92 -4.86
N GLN A 26 7.93 -9.16 -5.12
CA GLN A 26 7.48 -9.99 -6.24
C GLN A 26 7.54 -9.18 -7.54
N LYS A 27 8.19 -9.74 -8.56
CA LYS A 27 8.67 -8.98 -9.73
C LYS A 27 7.74 -9.04 -10.93
N THR A 28 6.85 -10.01 -10.99
CA THR A 28 5.90 -10.18 -12.10
C THR A 28 4.54 -10.62 -11.60
N ARG A 29 3.51 -10.43 -12.43
CA ARG A 29 2.15 -10.88 -12.15
C ARG A 29 2.10 -12.37 -11.82
N GLU A 30 2.79 -13.17 -12.63
CA GLU A 30 2.83 -14.63 -12.49
C GLU A 30 3.45 -15.01 -11.14
N THR A 31 4.53 -14.33 -10.71
CA THR A 31 5.13 -14.58 -9.39
C THR A 31 4.18 -14.26 -8.23
N ILE A 32 3.28 -13.29 -8.40
CA ILE A 32 2.24 -12.99 -7.41
C ILE A 32 1.18 -14.09 -7.42
N GLU A 33 0.65 -14.45 -8.59
CA GLU A 33 -0.44 -15.42 -8.72
C GLU A 33 -0.06 -16.82 -8.18
N TYR A 34 1.22 -17.21 -8.28
CA TYR A 34 1.75 -18.46 -7.72
C TYR A 34 2.19 -18.36 -6.25
N SER A 35 2.16 -17.18 -5.64
CA SER A 35 2.61 -16.98 -4.27
C SER A 35 1.62 -17.51 -3.24
N SER A 36 2.15 -17.96 -2.09
CA SER A 36 1.33 -18.40 -0.95
C SER A 36 0.41 -17.30 -0.45
N GLU A 37 0.85 -16.05 -0.51
CA GLU A 37 0.10 -14.88 -0.04
C GLU A 37 -1.14 -14.66 -0.91
N TYR A 38 -0.99 -14.71 -2.24
CA TYR A 38 -2.10 -14.54 -3.17
C TYR A 38 -3.09 -15.71 -3.10
N VAL A 39 -2.58 -16.94 -3.04
CA VAL A 39 -3.42 -18.14 -2.87
C VAL A 39 -4.21 -18.05 -1.56
N LEU A 40 -3.56 -17.67 -0.45
CA LEU A 40 -4.25 -17.51 0.83
C LEU A 40 -5.37 -16.47 0.74
N VAL A 41 -5.10 -15.31 0.15
CA VAL A 41 -6.11 -14.24 -0.01
C VAL A 41 -7.29 -14.69 -0.86
N SER A 42 -7.07 -15.53 -1.88
CA SER A 42 -8.15 -16.07 -2.71
C SER A 42 -9.09 -17.01 -1.95
N VAL A 43 -8.64 -17.64 -0.85
CA VAL A 43 -9.44 -18.59 -0.06
C VAL A 43 -9.93 -18.03 1.27
N LEU A 44 -9.35 -16.94 1.77
CA LEU A 44 -9.68 -16.33 3.07
C LEU A 44 -11.16 -15.98 3.21
N HIS A 45 -11.81 -15.52 2.13
CA HIS A 45 -13.25 -15.25 2.16
C HIS A 45 -14.06 -16.49 2.60
N ASN A 46 -13.73 -17.66 2.05
CA ASN A 46 -14.45 -18.90 2.39
C ASN A 46 -14.05 -19.42 3.77
N LEU A 47 -12.75 -19.35 4.11
CA LEU A 47 -12.24 -19.81 5.42
C LEU A 47 -12.84 -19.03 6.58
N LEU A 48 -13.01 -17.72 6.41
CA LEU A 48 -13.61 -16.82 7.41
C LEU A 48 -15.13 -16.71 7.24
N GLN A 49 -15.77 -17.55 6.43
CA GLN A 49 -17.22 -17.55 6.20
C GLN A 49 -17.79 -16.18 5.77
N GLY A 50 -16.99 -15.40 5.05
CA GLY A 50 -17.32 -14.06 4.59
C GLY A 50 -16.97 -12.94 5.56
N GLU A 51 -16.61 -13.25 6.81
CA GLU A 51 -16.14 -12.24 7.75
C GLU A 51 -14.92 -11.49 7.20
N CYS A 52 -14.87 -10.19 7.47
CA CYS A 52 -13.81 -9.28 7.02
C CYS A 52 -13.69 -9.05 5.51
N ASN A 53 -14.56 -9.62 4.68
CA ASN A 53 -14.66 -9.28 3.27
C ASN A 53 -15.57 -8.04 3.11
N PRO A 54 -15.22 -7.08 2.23
CA PRO A 54 -14.09 -7.07 1.29
C PRO A 54 -12.78 -6.53 1.87
N ASP A 55 -12.81 -5.94 3.06
CA ASP A 55 -11.71 -5.13 3.60
C ASP A 55 -10.38 -5.88 3.67
N LEU A 56 -10.38 -7.14 4.11
CA LEU A 56 -9.17 -7.96 4.21
C LEU A 56 -8.53 -8.22 2.85
N ARG A 57 -9.37 -8.45 1.84
CA ARG A 57 -8.92 -8.64 0.45
C ARG A 57 -8.38 -7.32 -0.11
N LEU A 58 -9.05 -6.21 0.12
CA LEU A 58 -8.60 -4.88 -0.31
C LEU A 58 -7.26 -4.49 0.35
N LEU A 59 -7.10 -4.75 1.66
CA LEU A 59 -5.84 -4.54 2.37
C LEU A 59 -4.73 -5.40 1.77
N SER A 60 -5.01 -6.67 1.49
CA SER A 60 -4.06 -7.59 0.85
C SER A 60 -3.64 -7.13 -0.55
N CYS A 61 -4.59 -6.64 -1.35
CA CYS A 61 -4.33 -6.08 -2.67
C CYS A 61 -3.47 -4.82 -2.61
N SER A 62 -3.58 -4.00 -1.55
CA SER A 62 -2.71 -2.84 -1.36
C SER A 62 -1.23 -3.19 -1.12
N ILE A 63 -0.92 -4.45 -0.80
CA ILE A 63 0.44 -4.98 -0.65
C ILE A 63 0.91 -5.65 -1.95
N MET A 64 0.08 -6.52 -2.53
CA MET A 64 0.42 -7.32 -3.70
C MET A 64 0.36 -6.54 -5.01
N ALA A 65 -0.57 -5.60 -5.13
CA ALA A 65 -0.73 -4.71 -6.27
C ALA A 65 -0.90 -3.26 -5.79
N PRO A 66 0.13 -2.67 -5.15
CA PRO A 66 0.01 -1.35 -4.56
C PRO A 66 -0.26 -0.31 -5.64
N LYS A 67 -1.04 0.72 -5.31
CA LYS A 67 -1.34 1.82 -6.24
C LYS A 67 -0.04 2.46 -6.74
N CYS A 68 0.06 2.68 -8.05
CA CYS A 68 1.17 3.38 -8.67
C CYS A 68 0.69 4.70 -9.31
N GLU A 69 1.33 5.80 -8.95
CA GLU A 69 1.09 7.13 -9.51
C GLU A 69 2.41 7.72 -9.99
N ASN A 70 2.48 8.13 -11.26
CA ASN A 70 3.68 8.72 -11.86
C ASN A 70 4.96 7.89 -11.67
N GLY A 71 4.84 6.56 -11.65
CA GLY A 71 5.96 5.63 -11.44
C GLY A 71 6.35 5.43 -9.98
N VAL A 72 5.64 6.04 -9.03
CA VAL A 72 5.86 5.91 -7.58
C VAL A 72 4.81 4.99 -6.97
N VAL A 73 5.26 4.02 -6.18
CA VAL A 73 4.41 3.12 -5.40
C VAL A 73 3.89 3.85 -4.16
N VAL A 74 2.57 3.82 -3.97
CA VAL A 74 1.90 4.37 -2.79
C VAL A 74 1.78 3.26 -1.74
N LYS A 75 2.40 3.46 -0.58
CA LYS A 75 2.30 2.52 0.54
C LYS A 75 0.95 2.67 1.26
N PRO A 76 0.34 1.56 1.72
CA PRO A 76 -0.91 1.61 2.46
C PRO A 76 -0.74 2.21 3.87
N CYS A 77 -1.84 2.75 4.41
CA CYS A 77 -1.84 3.42 5.70
C CYS A 77 -1.83 2.42 6.87
N ARG A 78 -0.93 2.60 7.85
CA ARG A 78 -0.80 1.72 9.03
C ARG A 78 -2.07 1.68 9.86
N ARG A 79 -2.69 2.84 10.10
CA ARG A 79 -3.94 2.93 10.88
C ARG A 79 -5.08 2.09 10.29
N VAL A 80 -5.17 2.01 8.97
CA VAL A 80 -6.17 1.18 8.28
C VAL A 80 -5.89 -0.30 8.53
N CYS A 81 -4.63 -0.71 8.42
CA CYS A 81 -4.21 -2.07 8.78
C CYS A 81 -4.54 -2.41 10.23
N GLU A 82 -4.16 -1.55 11.18
CA GLU A 82 -4.37 -1.80 12.61
C GLU A 82 -5.85 -1.89 12.97
N SER A 83 -6.67 -0.99 12.41
CA SER A 83 -8.12 -1.03 12.60
C SER A 83 -8.70 -2.32 12.05
N LEU A 84 -8.28 -2.75 10.86
CA LEU A 84 -8.77 -3.99 10.27
C LEU A 84 -8.31 -5.21 11.07
N ARG A 85 -7.04 -5.26 11.46
CA ARG A 85 -6.48 -6.32 12.31
C ARG A 85 -7.28 -6.43 13.60
N LYS A 86 -7.56 -5.32 14.29
CA LYS A 86 -8.36 -5.32 15.51
C LYS A 86 -9.76 -5.94 15.29
N ASN A 87 -10.41 -5.60 14.18
CA ASN A 87 -11.75 -6.09 13.88
C ASN A 87 -11.78 -7.54 13.40
N CYS A 88 -10.72 -8.00 12.74
CA CYS A 88 -10.65 -9.29 12.07
C CYS A 88 -9.90 -10.37 12.83
N LEU A 89 -9.05 -10.01 13.78
CA LEU A 89 -8.30 -10.97 14.58
C LEU A 89 -9.20 -12.02 15.26
N PRO A 90 -10.38 -11.68 15.82
CA PRO A 90 -11.28 -12.68 16.40
C PRO A 90 -11.75 -13.76 15.40
N ALA A 91 -11.95 -13.41 14.13
CA ALA A 91 -12.36 -14.36 13.09
C ALA A 91 -11.23 -15.36 12.77
N PHE A 92 -9.98 -14.90 12.79
CA PHE A 92 -8.80 -15.75 12.66
C PHE A 92 -8.61 -16.66 13.88
N ASP A 93 -8.78 -16.11 15.09
CA ASP A 93 -8.68 -16.87 16.33
C ASP A 93 -9.74 -17.98 16.41
N ALA A 94 -10.96 -17.73 15.91
CA ALA A 94 -12.05 -18.71 15.91
C ALA A 94 -11.77 -19.96 15.06
N ILE A 95 -10.88 -19.86 14.07
CA ILE A 95 -10.44 -20.98 13.23
C ILE A 95 -9.01 -21.44 13.57
N GLU A 96 -8.48 -21.00 14.72
CA GLU A 96 -7.12 -21.30 15.19
C GLU A 96 -6.02 -20.95 14.15
N MET A 97 -6.27 -19.94 13.33
CA MET A 97 -5.34 -19.51 12.29
C MET A 97 -4.58 -18.26 12.74
N ALA A 98 -3.24 -18.29 12.62
CA ALA A 98 -2.43 -17.12 12.91
C ALA A 98 -2.69 -15.97 11.91
N TRP A 99 -2.57 -14.73 12.41
CA TRP A 99 -2.62 -13.54 11.55
C TRP A 99 -1.51 -13.60 10.49
N PRO A 100 -1.82 -13.48 9.18
CA PRO A 100 -0.82 -13.64 8.12
C PRO A 100 0.30 -12.60 8.21
N TYR A 101 1.55 -13.04 8.06
CA TYR A 101 2.72 -12.17 8.25
C TYR A 101 2.71 -10.95 7.31
N PHE A 102 2.18 -11.09 6.10
CA PHE A 102 2.18 -10.00 5.12
C PHE A 102 1.12 -8.94 5.44
N LEU A 103 0.21 -9.24 6.36
CA LEU A 103 -0.76 -8.31 6.93
C LEU A 103 -0.27 -7.73 8.27
N ASP A 104 0.99 -7.94 8.64
CA ASP A 104 1.59 -7.29 9.80
C ASP A 104 1.77 -5.78 9.54
N CYS A 105 1.12 -4.97 10.37
CA CYS A 105 1.00 -3.53 10.19
C CYS A 105 2.33 -2.79 10.35
N ASP A 106 3.35 -3.44 10.91
CA ASP A 106 4.69 -2.87 11.07
C ASP A 106 5.60 -3.08 9.85
N ARG A 107 5.18 -3.88 8.86
CA ARG A 107 6.03 -4.25 7.71
C ARG A 107 5.87 -3.33 6.50
N PHE A 108 4.67 -3.29 5.94
CA PHE A 108 4.41 -2.69 4.61
C PHE A 108 3.63 -1.38 4.67
N PHE A 109 3.18 -1.00 5.87
CA PHE A 109 2.31 0.13 6.08
C PHE A 109 3.06 1.31 6.69
N VAL A 110 2.66 2.52 6.31
CA VAL A 110 3.24 3.76 6.84
C VAL A 110 2.16 4.60 7.52
N ASP A 111 2.54 5.38 8.52
CA ASP A 111 1.62 6.36 9.09
C ASP A 111 1.29 7.42 8.03
N GLU A 112 0.05 7.93 7.97
CA GLU A 112 -0.33 9.04 7.07
C GLU A 112 0.62 10.24 7.21
N MET A 113 1.15 10.45 8.42
CA MET A 113 2.14 11.47 8.73
C MET A 113 3.50 11.25 8.05
N ALA A 114 3.81 10.08 7.51
CA ALA A 114 5.03 9.84 6.73
C ALA A 114 4.97 10.42 5.31
N ILE A 115 3.78 10.79 4.82
CA ILE A 115 3.61 11.50 3.53
C ILE A 115 3.93 13.00 3.69
N LEU A 116 3.66 13.56 4.88
CA LEU A 116 3.86 14.98 5.17
C LEU A 116 5.32 15.45 5.13
N PRO A 117 6.35 14.75 5.65
CA PRO A 117 7.73 15.22 5.53
C PRO A 117 8.23 15.20 4.08
N TYR A 118 7.68 14.34 3.21
CA TYR A 118 8.02 14.36 1.77
C TYR A 118 7.42 15.60 1.07
N LEU A 119 6.17 15.95 1.40
CA LEU A 119 5.52 17.18 0.94
C LEU A 119 6.18 18.43 1.53
N GLN A 120 6.56 18.42 2.81
CA GLN A 120 7.27 19.52 3.48
C GLN A 120 8.64 19.76 2.84
N LEU A 121 9.36 18.69 2.47
CA LEU A 121 10.59 18.80 1.69
C LEU A 121 10.29 19.40 0.32
N HIS A 122 9.41 18.81 -0.50
CA HIS A 122 9.09 19.34 -1.83
C HIS A 122 8.63 20.81 -1.82
N LEU A 123 7.74 21.18 -0.91
CA LEU A 123 7.33 22.58 -0.71
C LEU A 123 8.48 23.46 -0.24
N GLY A 124 9.38 22.95 0.60
CA GLY A 124 10.59 23.65 1.03
C GLY A 124 11.63 23.85 -0.09
N TRP A 125 11.75 22.91 -1.04
CA TRP A 125 12.57 23.07 -2.26
C TRP A 125 11.92 24.07 -3.22
N MET A 126 10.60 23.96 -3.45
CA MET A 126 9.83 24.89 -4.29
C MET A 126 9.91 26.34 -3.77
N LEU A 127 9.73 26.56 -2.46
CA LEU A 127 9.88 27.88 -1.85
C LEU A 127 11.31 28.41 -1.97
N LYS A 128 12.33 27.55 -1.88
CA LYS A 128 13.74 27.96 -2.09
C LYS A 128 14.00 28.37 -3.54
N GLU A 129 13.43 27.69 -4.52
CA GLU A 129 13.56 28.06 -5.94
C GLU A 129 12.84 29.38 -6.26
N GLU A 130 11.65 29.60 -5.70
CA GLU A 130 10.92 30.87 -5.79
C GLU A 130 11.71 32.02 -5.13
N ILE A 131 12.30 31.81 -3.96
CA ILE A 131 13.15 32.83 -3.30
C ILE A 131 14.48 33.04 -4.04
N SER A 132 14.99 32.05 -4.78
CA SER A 132 16.21 32.17 -5.59
C SER A 132 16.01 32.91 -6.91
N SER A 133 14.78 33.01 -7.39
CA SER A 133 14.41 33.72 -8.62
C SER A 133 13.95 35.16 -8.39
N LEU A 134 13.90 35.62 -7.14
CA LEU A 134 13.57 37.01 -6.81
C LEU A 134 14.73 37.97 -7.17
N PRO A 135 14.46 39.08 -7.90
CA PRO A 135 15.49 39.97 -8.44
C PRO A 135 16.21 40.87 -7.41
N TRP A 136 15.93 40.72 -6.12
CA TRP A 136 16.48 41.57 -5.04
C TRP A 136 17.64 40.90 -4.29
N LYS A 137 18.19 39.80 -4.82
CA LYS A 137 19.17 38.94 -4.13
C LYS A 137 20.63 39.37 -4.26
N ASP A 138 20.92 40.48 -4.93
CA ASP A 138 22.27 41.03 -4.97
C ASP A 138 22.53 41.84 -3.68
N PRO A 139 23.55 41.47 -2.88
CA PRO A 139 23.87 42.20 -1.67
C PRO A 139 24.40 43.58 -2.05
N ILE A 140 23.77 44.62 -1.48
CA ILE A 140 24.32 45.98 -1.48
C ILE A 140 25.68 45.90 -0.78
N SER A 141 26.74 46.15 -1.55
CA SER A 141 28.14 46.30 -1.12
C SER A 141 28.31 47.49 -0.17
#